data_AF-A0A351VL56-F1
#
_entry.id   AF-A0A351VL56-F1
#
_cell.length_a   1.000
_cell.length_b   1.000
_cell.length_c   1.000
_cell.angle_alpha   90.00
_cell.angle_beta   90.00
_cell.angle_gamma   90.00
#
_symmetry.space_group_name_H-M   'P 1'
#
loop_
_entity.id
_entity.type
_entity.pdbx_description
1 polymer ?
#
loop_
_entity_poly.entity_id
_entity_poly.type
_entity_poly.pdbx_seq_one_letter_code
_entity_poly.pdbx_strand_id
1 'polypeptide(L)'
;MKRLLLCVLLLAVTMTGCARNYYNIPVENFAGKVKVLGVAPIFIDTDSDIRHPQKDQLIQLVADLNRRYEPQLVRKFKVTGNFYTVALLDGDPGRLFESLLFRREYRDDATVKYNKYFWRSDELKNYIQKNNLDAVMLITISGLTKSDKIYSSNLLTSLEADYNYLTMTAQMLDAEGTILWEYPNFRKRLLGYSPLINLQYPDFSESDANLARKTEVKFKTIDGIRRTLEHKRKDWLLRETQEPEVYTAQFDEIVSLIKYDLGKEGKDAPATSEPPRQAPQKAAKPDEAPPPAPVAIPAQSPPVSTPKAVEPAKTTAAPVDAPAAISDEIVPATGSTR
;
A
#
# COMPACT_ATOMS: atom_id res chain seq x y z
N MET A 1 -12.14 -2.60 55.31
CA MET A 1 -11.31 -1.79 54.37
C MET A 1 -10.62 -2.61 53.27
N LYS A 2 -9.99 -3.77 53.55
CA LYS A 2 -9.34 -4.61 52.52
C LYS A 2 -10.25 -5.09 51.36
N ARG A 3 -11.53 -5.38 51.64
CA ARG A 3 -12.51 -5.79 50.61
C ARG A 3 -12.94 -4.65 49.68
N LEU A 4 -12.93 -3.41 50.16
CA LEU A 4 -13.28 -2.23 49.35
C LEU A 4 -12.15 -1.90 48.36
N LEU A 5 -10.90 -2.04 48.82
CA LEU A 5 -9.71 -1.85 47.97
C LEU A 5 -9.62 -2.89 46.84
N LEU A 6 -10.04 -4.13 47.11
CA LEU A 6 -10.08 -5.20 46.11
C LEU A 6 -11.12 -4.92 45.01
N CYS A 7 -12.31 -4.42 45.37
CA CYS A 7 -13.34 -4.07 44.39
C CYS A 7 -12.94 -2.88 43.52
N VAL A 8 -12.26 -1.87 44.08
CA VAL A 8 -11.75 -0.72 43.31
C VAL A 8 -10.63 -1.15 42.36
N LEU A 9 -9.74 -2.06 42.79
CA LEU A 9 -8.71 -2.63 41.92
C LEU A 9 -9.33 -3.48 40.79
N LEU A 10 -10.38 -4.26 41.08
CA LEU A 10 -11.07 -5.08 40.09
C LEU A 10 -11.83 -4.21 39.06
N LEU A 11 -12.49 -3.13 39.51
CA LEU A 11 -13.15 -2.16 38.63
C LEU A 11 -12.14 -1.40 37.76
N ALA A 12 -10.98 -1.04 38.31
CA ALA A 12 -9.94 -0.36 37.54
C ALA A 12 -9.37 -1.24 36.42
N VAL A 13 -9.33 -2.57 36.61
CA VAL A 13 -8.89 -3.52 35.57
C VAL A 13 -9.94 -3.70 34.48
N THR A 14 -11.25 -3.73 34.81
CA THR A 14 -12.30 -3.88 33.79
C THR A 14 -12.54 -2.61 32.95
N MET A 15 -12.16 -1.43 33.45
CA MET A 15 -12.27 -0.19 32.67
C MET A 15 -11.09 0.06 31.71
N THR A 16 -10.11 -0.85 31.61
CA THR A 16 -9.01 -0.74 30.62
C THR A 16 -9.30 -1.42 29.27
N GLY A 17 -10.57 -1.75 29.01
CA GLY A 17 -11.07 -2.11 27.68
C GLY A 17 -11.13 -0.93 26.73
N CYS A 18 -10.01 -0.22 26.51
CA CYS A 18 -9.91 0.73 25.41
C CYS A 18 -10.00 -0.09 24.11
N ALA A 19 -11.17 -0.09 23.49
CA ALA A 19 -11.42 -0.69 22.20
C ALA A 19 -10.33 -0.22 21.21
N ARG A 20 -9.41 -1.11 20.87
CA ARG A 20 -8.40 -0.88 19.84
C ARG A 20 -9.06 -1.12 18.49
N ASN A 21 -9.91 -0.18 18.05
CA ASN A 21 -10.55 -0.30 16.74
C ASN A 21 -9.57 0.15 15.64
N TYR A 22 -8.99 -0.82 14.95
CA TYR A 22 -8.12 -0.61 13.78
C TYR A 22 -8.88 -0.47 12.46
N TYR A 23 -10.20 -0.54 12.51
CA TYR A 23 -11.06 -0.47 11.34
C TYR A 23 -11.71 0.92 11.26
N ASN A 24 -12.01 1.33 10.04
CA ASN A 24 -12.78 2.55 9.81
C ASN A 24 -14.27 2.35 10.12
N ILE A 25 -14.71 1.09 10.19
CA ILE A 25 -16.06 0.65 10.58
C ILE A 25 -16.02 -0.20 11.87
N PRO A 26 -17.14 -0.45 12.55
CA PRO A 26 -17.20 -1.42 13.65
C PRO A 26 -16.73 -2.81 13.21
N VAL A 27 -16.06 -3.55 14.09
CA VAL A 27 -15.41 -4.84 13.78
C VAL A 27 -16.45 -5.89 13.37
N GLU A 28 -17.62 -5.86 14.01
CA GLU A 28 -18.73 -6.78 13.77
C GLU A 28 -19.27 -6.58 12.35
N ASN A 29 -19.37 -5.31 11.92
CA ASN A 29 -19.75 -4.96 10.55
C ASN A 29 -18.66 -5.35 9.55
N PHE A 30 -17.39 -5.24 9.92
CA PHE A 30 -16.28 -5.67 9.07
C PHE A 30 -16.32 -7.18 8.79
N ALA A 31 -16.45 -7.99 9.84
CA ALA A 31 -16.51 -9.45 9.73
C ALA A 31 -17.72 -9.93 8.92
N GLY A 32 -18.86 -9.25 9.04
CA GLY A 32 -20.05 -9.53 8.25
C GLY A 32 -19.90 -9.16 6.77
N LYS A 33 -19.14 -8.10 6.47
CA LYS A 33 -18.96 -7.56 5.12
C LYS A 33 -17.88 -8.26 4.29
N VAL A 34 -16.77 -8.70 4.90
CA VAL A 34 -15.61 -9.20 4.17
C VAL A 34 -15.38 -10.69 4.43
N LYS A 35 -15.89 -11.56 3.55
CA LYS A 35 -15.65 -13.01 3.61
C LYS A 35 -14.60 -13.45 2.59
N VAL A 36 -14.65 -12.88 1.39
CA VAL A 36 -13.74 -13.16 0.29
C VAL A 36 -12.85 -11.94 0.04
N LEU A 37 -11.57 -12.05 0.40
CA LEU A 37 -10.57 -11.00 0.22
C LEU A 37 -9.68 -11.31 -1.00
N GLY A 38 -9.67 -10.39 -1.97
CA GLY A 38 -8.63 -10.38 -3.00
C GLY A 38 -7.44 -9.54 -2.55
N VAL A 39 -6.22 -10.01 -2.76
CA VAL A 39 -5.00 -9.22 -2.57
C VAL A 39 -4.49 -8.88 -3.96
N ALA A 40 -4.53 -7.60 -4.32
CA ALA A 40 -3.97 -7.15 -5.58
C ALA A 40 -2.43 -7.27 -5.55
N PRO A 41 -1.80 -7.32 -6.72
CA PRO A 41 -0.37 -7.06 -6.84
C PRO A 41 0.11 -5.85 -6.04
N ILE A 42 1.31 -5.92 -5.47
CA ILE A 42 1.91 -4.77 -4.79
C ILE A 42 2.33 -3.75 -5.84
N PHE A 43 1.72 -2.57 -5.78
CA PHE A 43 2.01 -1.45 -6.66
C PHE A 43 3.28 -0.72 -6.23
N ILE A 44 3.91 -0.07 -7.20
CA ILE A 44 5.01 0.88 -6.97
C ILE A 44 4.56 2.20 -7.57
N ASP A 45 4.47 3.23 -6.74
CA ASP A 45 4.19 4.58 -7.19
C ASP A 45 5.48 5.21 -7.72
N THR A 46 5.71 5.10 -9.03
CA THR A 46 6.90 5.62 -9.70
C THR A 46 6.97 7.15 -9.70
N ASP A 47 5.83 7.81 -9.51
CA ASP A 47 5.70 9.27 -9.51
C ASP A 47 5.82 9.87 -8.11
N SER A 48 6.01 9.02 -7.09
CA SER A 48 6.29 9.47 -5.72
C SER A 48 7.73 10.00 -5.59
N ASP A 49 8.04 10.58 -4.43
CA ASP A 49 9.34 11.20 -4.16
C ASP A 49 10.44 10.15 -3.93
N ILE A 50 10.74 9.33 -4.94
CA ILE A 50 11.84 8.36 -4.93
C ILE A 50 13.10 9.07 -5.45
N ARG A 51 13.95 9.51 -4.52
CA ARG A 51 15.24 10.14 -4.83
C ARG A 51 16.31 9.08 -4.76
N HIS A 52 16.73 8.56 -5.91
CA HIS A 52 17.88 7.67 -6.01
C HIS A 52 18.57 7.90 -7.36
N PRO A 53 19.92 7.97 -7.43
CA PRO A 53 20.63 8.18 -8.69
C PRO A 53 20.32 7.12 -9.76
N GLN A 54 20.03 5.90 -9.33
CA GLN A 54 19.65 4.77 -10.18
C GLN A 54 18.17 4.41 -9.97
N LYS A 55 17.26 5.38 -10.13
CA LYS A 55 15.82 5.23 -9.83
C LYS A 55 15.16 4.07 -10.58
N ASP A 56 15.40 3.93 -11.88
CA ASP A 56 14.72 2.90 -12.70
C ASP A 56 15.15 1.48 -12.30
N GLN A 57 16.45 1.29 -12.03
CA GLN A 57 16.98 0.02 -11.52
C GLN A 57 16.42 -0.33 -10.14
N LEU A 58 16.23 0.68 -9.28
CA LEU A 58 15.60 0.50 -7.97
C LEU A 58 14.13 0.07 -8.12
N ILE A 59 13.37 0.72 -9.00
CA ILE A 59 11.96 0.37 -9.26
C ILE A 59 11.84 -1.06 -9.75
N GLN A 60 12.67 -1.45 -10.74
CA GLN A 60 12.68 -2.81 -11.26
C GLN A 60 13.04 -3.85 -10.18
N LEU A 61 14.08 -3.58 -9.39
CA LEU A 61 14.47 -4.43 -8.27
C LEU A 61 13.31 -4.64 -7.28
N VAL A 62 12.63 -3.57 -6.88
CA VAL A 62 11.52 -3.65 -5.94
C VAL A 62 10.33 -4.38 -6.56
N ALA A 63 10.05 -4.17 -7.85
CA ALA A 63 8.98 -4.87 -8.56
C ALA A 63 9.21 -6.39 -8.58
N ASP A 64 10.43 -6.82 -8.90
CA ASP A 64 10.80 -8.24 -8.93
C ASP A 64 10.67 -8.88 -7.54
N LEU A 65 11.09 -8.18 -6.49
CA LEU A 65 10.99 -8.67 -5.12
C LEU A 65 9.54 -8.70 -4.61
N ASN A 66 8.73 -7.69 -4.92
CA ASN A 66 7.30 -7.69 -4.62
C ASN A 66 6.64 -8.96 -5.15
N ARG A 67 6.88 -9.26 -6.43
CA ARG A 67 6.31 -10.44 -7.10
C ARG A 67 6.75 -11.75 -6.46
N ARG A 68 7.99 -11.82 -6.03
CA ARG A 68 8.53 -12.98 -5.32
C ARG A 68 7.86 -13.19 -3.95
N TYR A 69 7.51 -12.12 -3.24
CA TYR A 69 7.07 -12.20 -1.84
C TYR A 69 5.57 -11.98 -1.61
N GLU A 70 4.80 -11.51 -2.60
CA GLU A 70 3.34 -11.44 -2.58
C GLU A 70 2.65 -12.73 -2.07
N PRO A 71 3.04 -13.94 -2.51
CA PRO A 71 2.43 -15.17 -2.00
C PRO A 71 2.62 -15.37 -0.50
N GLN A 72 3.72 -14.86 0.08
CA GLN A 72 3.98 -14.93 1.51
C GLN A 72 2.96 -14.12 2.31
N LEU A 73 2.64 -12.90 1.85
CA LEU A 73 1.61 -12.06 2.47
C LEU A 73 0.24 -12.76 2.45
N VAL A 74 -0.15 -13.34 1.32
CA VAL A 74 -1.41 -14.09 1.19
C VAL A 74 -1.45 -15.29 2.14
N ARG A 75 -0.34 -16.04 2.28
CA ARG A 75 -0.26 -17.11 3.28
C ARG A 75 -0.47 -16.59 4.69
N LYS A 76 0.16 -15.47 5.07
CA LYS A 76 -0.01 -14.86 6.40
C LYS A 76 -1.46 -14.44 6.66
N PHE A 77 -2.15 -13.88 5.66
CA PHE A 77 -3.59 -13.60 5.76
C PHE A 77 -4.42 -14.86 5.95
N LYS A 78 -4.19 -15.92 5.18
CA LYS A 78 -4.89 -17.20 5.35
C LYS A 78 -4.72 -17.79 6.76
N VAL A 79 -3.51 -17.71 7.30
CA VAL A 79 -3.18 -18.20 8.66
C VAL A 79 -3.95 -17.45 9.75
N THR A 80 -4.40 -16.21 9.51
CA THR A 80 -5.23 -15.50 10.49
C THR A 80 -6.60 -16.12 10.72
N GLY A 81 -7.17 -16.80 9.71
CA GLY A 81 -8.53 -17.35 9.78
C GLY A 81 -9.65 -16.31 9.78
N ASN A 82 -9.35 -15.03 9.54
CA ASN A 82 -10.34 -13.95 9.56
C ASN A 82 -11.29 -13.98 8.35
N PHE A 83 -10.80 -14.47 7.21
CA PHE A 83 -11.51 -14.49 5.94
C PHE A 83 -11.83 -15.92 5.54
N TYR A 84 -12.97 -16.14 4.88
CA TYR A 84 -13.32 -17.45 4.34
C TYR A 84 -12.41 -17.84 3.19
N THR A 85 -12.02 -16.85 2.37
CA THR A 85 -11.09 -17.05 1.27
C THR A 85 -10.22 -15.82 1.11
N VAL A 86 -8.93 -16.08 0.86
CA VAL A 86 -7.96 -15.06 0.48
C VAL A 86 -7.29 -15.50 -0.82
N ALA A 87 -7.34 -14.69 -1.85
CA ALA A 87 -6.75 -14.98 -3.16
C ALA A 87 -5.76 -13.89 -3.57
N LEU A 88 -4.61 -14.30 -4.11
CA LEU A 88 -3.74 -13.38 -4.84
C LEU A 88 -4.39 -13.13 -6.21
N LEU A 89 -4.60 -11.87 -6.57
CA LEU A 89 -5.15 -11.51 -7.86
C LEU A 89 -4.01 -11.40 -8.89
N ASP A 90 -4.31 -11.81 -10.11
CA ASP A 90 -3.37 -11.70 -11.23
C ASP A 90 -3.54 -10.36 -11.95
N GLY A 91 -2.47 -9.89 -12.58
CA GLY A 91 -2.47 -8.69 -13.40
C GLY A 91 -1.15 -7.92 -13.37
N ASP A 92 -0.95 -7.11 -14.42
CA ASP A 92 0.16 -6.17 -14.50
C ASP A 92 -0.02 -5.05 -13.46
N PRO A 93 0.94 -4.84 -12.54
CA PRO A 93 0.75 -3.94 -11.42
C PRO A 93 0.73 -2.47 -11.86
N GLY A 94 1.50 -2.12 -12.89
CA GLY A 94 1.57 -0.75 -13.41
C GLY A 94 0.25 -0.35 -14.05
N ARG A 95 -0.27 -1.17 -14.96
CA ARG A 95 -1.57 -0.92 -15.61
C ARG A 95 -2.72 -0.87 -14.63
N LEU A 96 -2.75 -1.80 -13.65
CA LEU A 96 -3.78 -1.80 -12.62
C LEU A 96 -3.70 -0.55 -11.74
N PHE A 97 -2.48 -0.14 -11.36
CA PHE A 97 -2.30 1.07 -10.57
C PHE A 97 -2.78 2.31 -11.33
N GLU A 98 -2.37 2.48 -12.60
CA GLU A 98 -2.80 3.60 -13.44
C GLU A 98 -4.32 3.63 -13.68
N SER A 99 -4.96 2.47 -13.84
CA SER A 99 -6.40 2.39 -14.08
C SER A 99 -7.21 2.66 -12.81
N LEU A 100 -6.76 2.16 -11.66
CA LEU A 100 -7.47 2.29 -10.39
C LEU A 100 -7.18 3.62 -9.69
N LEU A 101 -6.00 4.21 -9.86
CA LEU A 101 -5.60 5.42 -9.15
C LEU A 101 -6.42 6.62 -9.65
N PHE A 102 -7.03 7.34 -8.71
CA PHE A 102 -7.64 8.64 -8.96
C PHE A 102 -6.66 9.77 -8.63
N ARG A 103 -6.12 9.76 -7.41
CA ARG A 103 -5.14 10.75 -6.96
C ARG A 103 -4.33 10.25 -5.77
N ARG A 104 -3.20 10.90 -5.56
CA ARG A 104 -2.34 10.77 -4.40
C ARG A 104 -2.36 12.06 -3.59
N GLU A 105 -2.28 11.93 -2.27
CA GLU A 105 -2.16 13.07 -1.37
C GLU A 105 -1.05 12.80 -0.34
N TYR A 106 -0.11 13.73 -0.23
CA TYR A 106 0.87 13.70 0.84
C TYR A 106 0.23 14.16 2.15
N ARG A 107 0.38 13.38 3.21
CA ARG A 107 -0.21 13.63 4.53
C ARG A 107 0.88 13.65 5.60
N ASP A 108 0.68 14.51 6.60
CA ASP A 108 1.46 14.57 7.83
C ASP A 108 0.49 14.54 9.01
N ASP A 109 0.13 13.32 9.41
CA ASP A 109 -0.87 13.09 10.44
C ASP A 109 -0.18 12.63 11.72
N ALA A 110 -0.33 13.44 12.78
CA ALA A 110 0.23 13.15 14.10
C ALA A 110 1.73 12.78 14.05
N THR A 111 2.52 13.58 13.34
CA THR A 111 3.99 13.44 13.10
C THR A 111 4.39 12.31 12.17
N VAL A 112 3.43 11.59 11.60
CA VAL A 112 3.67 10.52 10.65
C VAL A 112 3.38 11.04 9.24
N LYS A 113 4.44 11.09 8.44
CA LYS A 113 4.40 11.49 7.03
C LYS A 113 4.20 10.27 6.14
N TYR A 114 3.26 10.33 5.20
CA TYR A 114 2.97 9.21 4.27
C TYR A 114 2.17 9.69 3.05
N ASN A 115 2.06 8.83 2.03
CA ASN A 115 1.21 9.08 0.86
C ASN A 115 -0.13 8.34 1.04
N LYS A 116 -1.25 9.08 0.97
CA LYS A 116 -2.60 8.52 0.93
C LYS A 116 -3.08 8.40 -0.51
N TYR A 117 -3.64 7.24 -0.84
CA TYR A 117 -4.16 6.94 -2.16
C TYR A 117 -5.69 6.98 -2.16
N PHE A 118 -6.24 7.51 -3.25
CA PHE A 118 -7.65 7.50 -3.55
C PHE A 118 -7.86 6.80 -4.88
N TRP A 119 -8.86 5.92 -4.91
CA TRP A 119 -9.12 5.03 -6.04
C TRP A 119 -10.40 5.44 -6.76
N ARG A 120 -10.47 5.16 -8.06
CA ARG A 120 -11.66 5.38 -8.88
C ARG A 120 -12.72 4.34 -8.52
N SER A 121 -13.84 4.78 -7.94
CA SER A 121 -14.88 3.88 -7.45
C SER A 121 -15.44 2.95 -8.54
N ASP A 122 -15.68 3.46 -9.74
CA ASP A 122 -16.25 2.65 -10.83
C ASP A 122 -15.30 1.55 -11.31
N GLU A 123 -14.01 1.86 -11.49
CA GLU A 123 -12.99 0.90 -11.89
C GLU A 123 -12.73 -0.14 -10.80
N LEU A 124 -12.70 0.30 -9.54
CA LEU A 124 -12.56 -0.58 -8.39
C LEU A 124 -13.74 -1.55 -8.27
N LYS A 125 -14.96 -1.05 -8.44
CA LYS A 125 -16.18 -1.86 -8.44
C LYS A 125 -16.14 -2.93 -9.52
N ASN A 126 -15.79 -2.54 -10.75
CA ASN A 126 -15.65 -3.47 -11.87
C ASN A 126 -14.57 -4.53 -11.58
N TYR A 127 -13.45 -4.12 -11.00
CA TYR A 127 -12.36 -5.02 -10.62
C TYR A 127 -12.78 -6.04 -9.55
N ILE A 128 -13.49 -5.60 -8.51
CA ILE A 128 -14.01 -6.46 -7.44
C ILE A 128 -15.05 -7.45 -7.99
N GLN A 129 -16.01 -6.96 -8.78
CA GLN A 129 -17.07 -7.78 -9.37
C GLN A 129 -16.50 -8.83 -10.34
N LYS A 130 -15.56 -8.45 -11.21
CA LYS A 130 -14.90 -9.38 -12.15
C LYS A 130 -14.23 -10.56 -11.44
N ASN A 131 -13.72 -10.34 -10.23
CA ASN A 131 -13.02 -11.36 -9.45
C ASN A 131 -13.91 -12.04 -8.38
N ASN A 132 -15.20 -11.69 -8.31
CA ASN A 132 -16.16 -12.20 -7.30
C ASN A 132 -15.66 -12.01 -5.85
N LEU A 133 -15.19 -10.81 -5.53
CA LEU A 133 -14.64 -10.47 -4.22
C LEU A 133 -15.66 -9.67 -3.40
N ASP A 134 -15.57 -9.75 -2.07
CA ASP A 134 -16.29 -8.82 -1.18
C ASP A 134 -15.47 -7.53 -0.97
N ALA A 135 -14.14 -7.69 -0.88
CA ALA A 135 -13.21 -6.59 -0.75
C ALA A 135 -11.88 -6.90 -1.43
N VAL A 136 -11.14 -5.84 -1.74
CA VAL A 136 -9.78 -5.94 -2.25
C VAL A 136 -8.79 -5.21 -1.34
N MET A 137 -7.63 -5.83 -1.11
CA MET A 137 -6.47 -5.22 -0.49
C MET A 137 -5.56 -4.66 -1.58
N LEU A 138 -5.33 -3.34 -1.54
CA LEU A 138 -4.40 -2.62 -2.40
C LEU A 138 -3.20 -2.19 -1.58
N ILE A 139 -1.99 -2.51 -2.04
CA ILE A 139 -0.74 -2.22 -1.33
C ILE A 139 0.14 -1.43 -2.28
N THR A 140 0.65 -0.29 -1.80
CA THR A 140 1.47 0.61 -2.63
C THR A 140 2.77 0.93 -1.90
N ILE A 141 3.89 0.70 -2.59
CA ILE A 141 5.21 1.16 -2.19
C ILE A 141 5.47 2.53 -2.82
N SER A 142 5.92 3.49 -2.02
CA SER A 142 6.20 4.84 -2.48
C SER A 142 7.39 5.49 -1.79
N GLY A 143 8.04 6.40 -2.50
CA GLY A 143 9.10 7.26 -2.01
C GLY A 143 8.57 8.37 -1.10
N LEU A 144 9.28 8.62 -0.01
CA LEU A 144 8.96 9.64 0.97
C LEU A 144 10.26 10.26 1.51
N THR A 145 10.39 11.58 1.37
CA THR A 145 11.43 12.34 2.07
C THR A 145 10.92 12.86 3.40
N LYS A 146 11.64 12.57 4.49
CA LYS A 146 11.34 13.14 5.81
C LYS A 146 12.61 13.44 6.59
N SER A 147 12.55 14.48 7.42
CA SER A 147 13.55 14.75 8.43
C SER A 147 13.55 13.61 9.46
N ASP A 148 14.73 13.04 9.71
CA ASP A 148 14.94 11.99 10.67
C ASP A 148 16.30 12.17 11.36
N LYS A 149 16.45 11.60 12.56
CA LYS A 149 17.70 11.68 13.32
C LYS A 149 18.32 10.29 13.42
N ILE A 150 19.40 10.07 12.67
CA ILE A 150 20.10 8.79 12.64
C ILE A 150 21.35 8.88 13.52
N TYR A 151 21.56 7.86 14.34
CA TYR A 151 22.72 7.73 15.22
C TYR A 151 23.79 6.84 14.59
N SER A 152 25.05 7.11 14.90
CA SER A 152 26.16 6.23 14.58
C SER A 152 26.06 4.89 15.30
N SER A 153 26.84 3.90 14.86
CA SER A 153 26.87 2.57 15.49
C SER A 153 27.34 2.59 16.95
N ASN A 154 28.15 3.58 17.34
CA ASN A 154 28.59 3.77 18.73
C ASN A 154 27.64 4.66 19.56
N LEU A 155 26.55 5.18 18.96
CA LEU A 155 25.56 6.07 19.57
C LEU A 155 26.10 7.40 20.12
N LEU A 156 27.36 7.74 19.84
CA LEU A 156 27.98 8.98 20.33
C LEU A 156 27.71 10.17 19.42
N THR A 157 27.43 9.91 18.14
CA THR A 157 27.17 10.95 17.14
C THR A 157 25.83 10.71 16.47
N SER A 158 25.21 11.79 16.01
CA SER A 158 23.93 11.74 15.33
C SER A 158 23.86 12.82 14.27
N LEU A 159 23.19 12.53 13.17
CA LEU A 159 22.88 13.48 12.12
C LEU A 159 21.37 13.57 11.96
N GLU A 160 20.85 14.79 12.06
CA GLU A 160 19.48 15.11 11.70
C GLU A 160 19.50 15.73 10.29
N ALA A 161 18.82 15.08 9.35
CA ALA A 161 18.78 15.48 7.95
C ALA A 161 17.49 14.97 7.29
N ASP A 162 17.21 15.46 6.09
CA ASP A 162 16.15 14.90 5.26
C ASP A 162 16.64 13.63 4.56
N TYR A 163 16.02 12.50 4.90
CA TYR A 163 16.33 11.20 4.32
C TYR A 163 15.20 10.72 3.42
N ASN A 164 15.56 10.04 2.34
CA ASN A 164 14.62 9.43 1.41
C ASN A 164 14.37 7.95 1.72
N TYR A 165 13.11 7.57 1.86
CA TYR A 165 12.68 6.23 2.23
C TYR A 165 11.76 5.64 1.18
N LEU A 166 11.77 4.32 1.03
CA LEU A 166 10.63 3.58 0.51
C LEU A 166 9.72 3.20 1.66
N THR A 167 8.43 3.40 1.47
CA THR A 167 7.39 3.18 2.47
C THR A 167 6.28 2.33 1.87
N MET A 168 5.67 1.46 2.68
CA MET A 168 4.57 0.61 2.26
C MET A 168 3.28 1.11 2.91
N THR A 169 2.25 1.29 2.10
CA THR A 169 0.89 1.64 2.55
C THR A 169 -0.08 0.58 2.05
N ALA A 170 -1.15 0.35 2.79
CA ALA A 170 -2.16 -0.63 2.41
C ALA A 170 -3.57 -0.12 2.71
N GLN A 171 -4.53 -0.45 1.86
CA GLN A 171 -5.94 -0.13 2.04
C GLN A 171 -6.79 -1.32 1.64
N MET A 172 -7.81 -1.61 2.44
CA MET A 172 -8.84 -2.59 2.11
C MET A 172 -10.13 -1.85 1.77
N LEU A 173 -10.67 -2.11 0.59
CA LEU A 173 -11.85 -1.42 0.07
C LEU A 173 -12.95 -2.39 -0.37
N ASP A 174 -14.21 -2.00 -0.17
CA ASP A 174 -15.38 -2.68 -0.73
C ASP A 174 -15.69 -2.20 -2.16
N ALA A 175 -16.72 -2.80 -2.77
CA ALA A 175 -17.18 -2.49 -4.13
C ALA A 175 -17.67 -1.04 -4.29
N GLU A 176 -18.06 -0.40 -3.19
CA GLU A 176 -18.51 1.00 -3.16
C GLU A 176 -17.32 1.98 -3.05
N GLY A 177 -16.10 1.46 -2.84
CA GLY A 177 -14.90 2.27 -2.59
C GLY A 177 -14.79 2.78 -1.14
N THR A 178 -15.56 2.20 -0.22
CA THR A 178 -15.43 2.48 1.21
C THR A 178 -14.13 1.88 1.72
N ILE A 179 -13.28 2.70 2.33
CA ILE A 179 -12.05 2.22 2.98
C ILE A 179 -12.44 1.53 4.30
N LEU A 180 -12.45 0.21 4.31
CA LEU A 180 -12.78 -0.61 5.48
C LEU A 180 -11.64 -0.62 6.50
N TRP A 181 -10.41 -0.61 6.01
CA TRP A 181 -9.17 -0.65 6.80
C TRP A 181 -8.03 0.04 6.02
N GLU A 182 -7.11 0.69 6.73
CA GLU A 182 -5.93 1.32 6.13
C GLU A 182 -4.68 1.15 7.01
N TYR A 183 -3.51 1.18 6.38
CA TYR A 183 -2.19 1.19 7.01
C TYR A 183 -1.27 2.21 6.31
N PRO A 184 -0.56 3.06 7.06
CA PRO A 184 -0.62 3.20 8.53
C PRO A 184 -1.99 3.66 9.05
N ASN A 185 -2.33 3.27 10.29
CA ASN A 185 -3.56 3.68 10.97
C ASN A 185 -3.26 4.55 12.20
N PHE A 186 -3.70 5.81 12.18
CA PHE A 186 -3.43 6.82 13.23
C PHE A 186 -4.33 6.70 14.45
N ARG A 187 -5.22 5.70 14.51
CA ARG A 187 -6.06 5.42 15.69
C ARG A 187 -5.27 4.77 16.83
N LYS A 188 -3.98 4.46 16.64
CA LYS A 188 -3.08 3.96 17.70
C LYS A 188 -2.53 5.09 18.57
N ARG A 189 -2.32 4.78 19.85
CA ARG A 189 -1.60 5.62 20.83
C ARG A 189 -0.09 5.69 20.57
N LEU A 190 0.46 4.72 19.84
CA LEU A 190 1.85 4.69 19.36
C LEU A 190 1.82 5.00 17.86
N LEU A 191 2.20 6.24 17.54
CA LEU A 191 2.20 6.82 16.21
C LEU A 191 3.55 6.54 15.56
N GLY A 192 3.65 5.46 14.80
CA GLY A 192 4.85 5.13 14.07
C GLY A 192 4.57 3.97 13.13
N TYR A 193 5.15 4.02 11.94
CA TYR A 193 5.24 2.87 11.05
C TYR A 193 6.67 2.78 10.53
N SER A 194 7.17 1.57 10.38
CA SER A 194 8.53 1.35 9.91
C SER A 194 8.58 1.57 8.40
N PRO A 195 9.55 2.34 7.87
CA PRO A 195 9.77 2.37 6.43
C PRO A 195 10.18 0.98 5.93
N LEU A 196 9.91 0.69 4.66
CA LEU A 196 10.38 -0.54 4.03
C LEU A 196 11.91 -0.55 3.98
N ILE A 197 12.50 0.55 3.49
CA ILE A 197 13.96 0.72 3.47
C ILE A 197 14.31 2.21 3.40
N ASN A 198 15.36 2.61 4.12
CA ASN A 198 16.02 3.90 3.90
C ASN A 198 16.96 3.81 2.69
N LEU A 199 16.83 4.71 1.72
CA LEU A 199 17.65 4.77 0.51
C LEU A 199 18.97 5.52 0.71
N GLN A 200 19.09 6.23 1.82
CA GLN A 200 20.25 7.01 2.18
C GLN A 200 20.83 6.57 3.53
N TYR A 201 22.06 6.99 3.82
CA TYR A 201 22.69 6.80 5.11
C TYR A 201 23.69 7.94 5.39
N PRO A 202 23.84 8.37 6.64
CA PRO A 202 24.93 9.25 7.04
C PRO A 202 26.26 8.48 7.07
N ASP A 203 27.30 9.04 6.46
CA ASP A 203 28.62 8.41 6.42
C ASP A 203 29.50 8.85 7.60
N PHE A 204 29.12 8.41 8.81
CA PHE A 204 29.86 8.72 10.03
C PHE A 204 31.29 8.18 9.98
N SER A 205 31.48 6.96 9.46
CA SER A 205 32.79 6.32 9.40
C SER A 205 33.79 7.08 8.55
N GLU A 206 33.38 7.53 7.36
CA GLU A 206 34.27 8.33 6.49
C GLU A 206 34.52 9.73 7.07
N SER A 207 33.51 10.31 7.72
CA SER A 207 33.64 11.61 8.38
C SER A 207 34.64 11.56 9.53
N ASP A 208 34.54 10.53 10.37
CA ASP A 208 35.43 10.30 11.50
C ASP A 208 36.86 10.00 11.03
N ALA A 209 37.01 9.16 9.99
CA ALA A 209 38.31 8.83 9.40
C ALA A 209 39.04 10.05 8.82
N ASN A 210 38.29 11.00 8.26
CA ASN A 210 38.83 12.22 7.65
C ASN A 210 38.87 13.43 8.60
N LEU A 211 38.48 13.27 9.88
CA LEU A 211 38.29 14.37 10.84
C LEU A 211 37.43 15.50 10.25
N ALA A 212 36.43 15.13 9.45
CA ALA A 212 35.57 16.07 8.76
C ALA A 212 34.63 16.76 9.77
N ARG A 213 34.41 18.07 9.57
CA ARG A 213 33.51 18.85 10.44
C ARG A 213 32.03 18.54 10.22
N LYS A 214 31.67 17.91 9.10
CA LYS A 214 30.29 17.65 8.70
C LYS A 214 30.17 16.25 8.14
N THR A 215 29.16 15.52 8.62
CA THR A 215 28.79 14.22 8.07
C THR A 215 27.95 14.38 6.81
N GLU A 216 28.34 13.70 5.74
CA GLU A 216 27.61 13.68 4.48
C GLU A 216 26.57 12.56 4.45
N VAL A 217 25.46 12.82 3.76
CA VAL A 217 24.42 11.82 3.49
C VAL A 217 24.66 11.23 2.12
N LYS A 218 24.83 9.90 2.05
CA LYS A 218 25.09 9.17 0.80
C LYS A 218 23.93 8.24 0.45
N PHE A 219 23.77 7.95 -0.84
CA PHE A 219 22.81 6.95 -1.30
C PHE A 219 23.39 5.55 -1.13
N LYS A 220 22.55 4.61 -0.69
CA LYS A 220 22.90 3.18 -0.71
C LYS A 220 23.03 2.72 -2.15
N THR A 221 23.97 1.82 -2.42
CA THR A 221 24.07 1.21 -3.75
C THR A 221 22.88 0.27 -4.00
N ILE A 222 22.54 0.03 -5.27
CA ILE A 222 21.49 -0.93 -5.65
C ILE A 222 21.77 -2.32 -5.07
N ASP A 223 23.03 -2.75 -5.04
CA ASP A 223 23.42 -4.03 -4.43
C ASP A 223 23.23 -4.03 -2.91
N GLY A 224 23.54 -2.92 -2.23
CA GLY A 224 23.30 -2.77 -0.80
C GLY A 224 21.81 -2.84 -0.48
N ILE A 225 20.97 -2.20 -1.30
CA ILE A 225 19.50 -2.25 -1.20
C ILE A 225 19.01 -3.68 -1.42
N ARG A 226 19.46 -4.35 -2.49
CA ARG A 226 19.11 -5.75 -2.80
C ARG A 226 19.44 -6.67 -1.62
N ARG A 227 20.68 -6.62 -1.10
CA ARG A 227 21.11 -7.43 0.06
C ARG A 227 20.26 -7.15 1.29
N THR A 228 19.85 -5.90 1.52
CA THR A 228 18.99 -5.54 2.65
C THR A 228 17.60 -6.15 2.49
N LEU A 229 16.99 -6.03 1.31
CA LEU A 229 15.63 -6.53 1.05
C LEU A 229 15.55 -8.06 0.98
N GLU A 230 16.63 -8.71 0.51
CA GLU A 230 16.76 -10.18 0.46
C GLU A 230 17.39 -10.76 1.74
N HIS A 231 17.71 -9.95 2.74
CA HIS A 231 18.28 -10.42 4.00
C HIS A 231 17.31 -11.40 4.67
N LYS A 232 17.74 -12.64 4.87
CA LYS A 232 16.89 -13.70 5.41
C LYS A 232 16.76 -13.57 6.91
N ARG A 233 15.53 -13.69 7.41
CA ARG A 233 15.28 -13.75 8.85
C ARG A 233 15.91 -15.00 9.44
N LYS A 234 16.51 -14.87 10.62
CA LYS A 234 16.97 -16.00 11.43
C LYS A 234 15.87 -16.47 12.37
N ASP A 235 15.70 -17.78 12.47
CA ASP A 235 14.77 -18.40 13.43
C ASP A 235 15.33 -18.37 14.86
N TRP A 236 14.55 -18.79 15.86
CA TRP A 236 14.97 -18.88 17.27
C TRP A 236 16.23 -19.74 17.48
N LEU A 237 16.46 -20.71 16.58
CA LEU A 237 17.68 -21.54 16.51
C LEU A 237 18.81 -20.90 15.69
N LEU A 238 18.72 -19.61 15.37
CA LEU A 238 19.65 -18.87 14.50
C LEU A 238 19.81 -19.45 13.09
N ARG A 239 18.87 -20.30 12.65
CA ARG A 239 18.84 -20.88 11.31
C ARG A 239 18.26 -19.88 10.33
N GLU A 240 18.88 -19.72 9.17
CA GLU A 240 18.33 -18.88 8.10
C GLU A 240 17.01 -19.47 7.60
N THR A 241 15.96 -18.66 7.66
CA THR A 241 14.67 -19.00 7.06
C THR A 241 14.67 -18.63 5.58
N GLN A 242 13.69 -19.13 4.82
CA GLN A 242 13.51 -18.68 3.43
C GLN A 242 12.84 -17.30 3.34
N GLU A 243 12.42 -16.73 4.47
CA GLU A 243 11.65 -15.50 4.50
C GLU A 243 12.56 -14.26 4.59
N PRO A 244 12.40 -13.25 3.72
CA PRO A 244 13.10 -11.98 3.83
C PRO A 244 12.66 -11.23 5.10
N GLU A 245 13.59 -10.79 5.92
CA GLU A 245 13.32 -10.12 7.19
C GLU A 245 12.51 -8.84 7.00
N VAL A 246 12.92 -8.00 6.05
CA VAL A 246 12.30 -6.69 5.82
C VAL A 246 10.84 -6.82 5.38
N TYR A 247 10.55 -7.63 4.37
CA TYR A 247 9.16 -7.87 3.93
C TYR A 247 8.36 -8.61 4.99
N THR A 248 8.96 -9.57 5.69
CA THR A 248 8.27 -10.31 6.75
C THR A 248 7.85 -9.39 7.88
N ALA A 249 8.71 -8.45 8.30
CA ALA A 249 8.38 -7.47 9.32
C ALA A 249 7.19 -6.58 8.89
N GLN A 250 7.21 -6.07 7.65
CA GLN A 250 6.12 -5.25 7.11
C GLN A 250 4.80 -6.04 7.00
N PHE A 251 4.87 -7.27 6.50
CA PHE A 251 3.69 -8.13 6.37
C PHE A 251 3.15 -8.55 7.73
N ASP A 252 4.01 -8.88 8.69
CA ASP A 252 3.60 -9.20 10.05
C ASP A 252 2.92 -8.00 10.71
N GLU A 253 3.44 -6.78 10.50
CA GLU A 253 2.83 -5.54 10.99
C GLU A 253 1.43 -5.32 10.38
N ILE A 254 1.31 -5.34 9.05
CA ILE A 254 0.03 -5.21 8.32
C ILE A 254 -0.99 -6.25 8.82
N VAL A 255 -0.58 -7.52 8.88
CA VAL A 255 -1.46 -8.63 9.28
C VAL A 255 -1.84 -8.52 10.76
N SER A 256 -0.94 -8.07 11.63
CA SER A 256 -1.24 -7.91 13.07
C SER A 256 -2.37 -6.91 13.35
N LEU A 257 -2.54 -5.92 12.47
CA LEU A 257 -3.56 -4.89 12.57
C LEU A 257 -4.94 -5.32 12.04
N ILE A 258 -5.00 -6.45 11.36
CA ILE A 258 -6.21 -7.00 10.74
C ILE A 258 -6.76 -8.17 11.58
N LYS A 259 -6.06 -8.61 12.63
CA LYS A 259 -6.54 -9.69 13.51
C LYS A 259 -7.68 -9.21 14.42
N TYR A 260 -8.82 -9.88 14.32
CA TYR A 260 -9.93 -9.76 15.26
C TYR A 260 -10.30 -11.15 15.82
N ASP A 261 -10.37 -11.27 17.15
CA ASP A 261 -10.71 -12.53 17.84
C ASP A 261 -12.24 -12.75 17.78
N LEU A 262 -12.74 -13.36 16.69
CA LEU A 262 -14.16 -13.76 16.58
C LEU A 262 -14.64 -14.67 17.73
N GLY A 263 -13.72 -15.37 18.40
CA GLY A 263 -14.04 -16.40 19.41
C GLY A 263 -14.30 -15.89 20.83
N LYS A 264 -14.04 -14.61 21.15
CA LYS A 264 -14.20 -14.11 22.53
C LYS A 264 -15.53 -13.42 22.81
N GLU A 265 -16.22 -12.91 21.79
CA GLU A 265 -17.46 -12.14 21.98
C GLU A 265 -18.74 -12.94 21.70
N GLY A 266 -18.62 -14.15 21.11
CA GLY A 266 -19.78 -15.01 20.79
C GLY A 266 -20.34 -15.83 21.95
N LYS A 267 -19.81 -15.74 23.17
CA LYS A 267 -20.29 -16.53 24.32
C LYS A 267 -21.26 -15.81 25.25
N ASP A 268 -21.38 -14.49 25.16
CA ASP A 268 -22.23 -13.68 26.05
C ASP A 268 -23.21 -12.74 25.31
N ALA A 269 -23.45 -12.96 24.01
CA ALA A 269 -24.55 -12.29 23.33
C ALA A 269 -25.88 -13.00 23.68
N PRO A 270 -26.84 -12.33 24.35
CA PRO A 270 -28.16 -12.91 24.56
C PRO A 270 -28.79 -13.14 23.19
N ALA A 271 -29.29 -14.37 22.98
CA ALA A 271 -29.97 -14.78 21.78
C ALA A 271 -30.98 -13.72 21.34
N THR A 272 -30.71 -13.06 20.21
CA THR A 272 -31.66 -12.19 19.55
C THR A 272 -32.91 -13.03 19.29
N SER A 273 -34.01 -12.64 19.95
CA SER A 273 -35.32 -13.23 19.76
C SER A 273 -35.70 -13.13 18.28
N GLU A 274 -35.82 -14.30 17.67
CA GLU A 274 -36.36 -14.51 16.34
C GLU A 274 -37.75 -13.83 16.26
N PRO A 275 -38.02 -12.92 15.31
CA PRO A 275 -39.37 -12.43 15.10
C PRO A 275 -40.26 -13.60 14.65
N PRO A 276 -41.55 -13.65 15.06
CA PRO A 276 -42.40 -14.79 14.80
C PRO A 276 -42.52 -15.09 13.30
N ARG A 277 -42.15 -16.32 12.96
CA ARG A 277 -42.36 -16.98 11.66
C ARG A 277 -43.83 -16.84 11.26
N GLN A 278 -44.13 -15.96 10.31
CA GLN A 278 -45.45 -15.89 9.71
C GLN A 278 -45.71 -17.19 8.94
N ALA A 279 -46.90 -17.76 9.17
CA ALA A 279 -47.39 -18.97 8.55
C ALA A 279 -47.43 -18.86 7.00
N PRO A 280 -47.27 -19.98 6.28
CA PRO A 280 -47.21 -19.98 4.82
C PRO A 280 -48.54 -19.51 4.22
N GLN A 281 -48.51 -18.37 3.52
CA GLN A 281 -49.60 -17.95 2.67
C GLN A 281 -49.76 -18.92 1.50
N LYS A 282 -51.00 -19.40 1.34
CA LYS A 282 -51.50 -20.24 0.27
C LYS A 282 -51.10 -19.70 -1.11
N ALA A 283 -50.58 -20.60 -1.94
CA ALA A 283 -50.31 -20.39 -3.35
C ALA A 283 -51.58 -19.91 -4.09
N ALA A 284 -51.50 -18.72 -4.68
CA ALA A 284 -52.39 -18.29 -5.75
C ALA A 284 -51.97 -18.95 -7.07
N LYS A 285 -52.96 -19.27 -7.91
CA LYS A 285 -52.82 -19.99 -9.17
C LYS A 285 -51.96 -19.21 -10.19
N PRO A 286 -51.32 -19.91 -11.15
CA PRO A 286 -50.61 -19.27 -12.25
C PRO A 286 -51.62 -18.59 -13.18
N ASP A 287 -51.44 -17.28 -13.37
CA ASP A 287 -52.10 -16.55 -14.44
C ASP A 287 -51.51 -16.92 -15.80
N GLU A 288 -52.43 -16.92 -16.74
CA GLU A 288 -52.40 -17.32 -18.13
C GLU A 288 -51.33 -16.56 -18.94
N ALA A 289 -50.58 -17.30 -19.75
CA ALA A 289 -49.52 -16.77 -20.60
C ALA A 289 -50.10 -15.89 -21.72
N PRO A 290 -49.61 -14.65 -21.93
CA PRO A 290 -49.98 -13.86 -23.08
C PRO A 290 -49.39 -14.43 -24.39
N PRO A 291 -50.09 -14.26 -25.52
CA PRO A 291 -49.70 -14.84 -26.80
C PRO A 291 -48.39 -14.24 -27.36
N PRO A 292 -47.62 -15.01 -28.16
CA PRO A 292 -46.37 -14.55 -28.73
C PRO A 292 -46.59 -13.40 -29.73
N ALA A 293 -45.84 -12.32 -29.56
CA ALA A 293 -45.78 -11.20 -30.47
C ALA A 293 -45.13 -11.60 -31.82
N PRO A 294 -45.55 -10.98 -32.94
CA PRO A 294 -45.08 -11.29 -34.28
C PRO A 294 -43.60 -10.96 -34.49
N VAL A 295 -42.91 -11.87 -35.18
CA VAL A 295 -41.51 -11.80 -35.61
C VAL A 295 -41.31 -10.56 -36.49
N ALA A 296 -40.53 -9.60 -36.01
CA ALA A 296 -40.03 -8.49 -36.82
C ALA A 296 -38.86 -8.96 -37.69
N ILE A 297 -38.99 -8.71 -38.98
CA ILE A 297 -38.03 -8.98 -40.05
C ILE A 297 -36.75 -8.14 -39.81
N PRO A 298 -35.53 -8.69 -40.03
CA PRO A 298 -34.28 -7.96 -39.82
C PRO A 298 -34.19 -6.74 -40.75
N ALA A 299 -34.04 -5.55 -40.15
CA ALA A 299 -33.67 -4.34 -40.87
C ALA A 299 -32.24 -4.49 -41.42
N GLN A 300 -32.11 -4.25 -42.73
CA GLN A 300 -30.87 -4.25 -43.49
C GLN A 300 -29.84 -3.30 -42.88
N SER A 301 -28.62 -3.80 -42.67
CA SER A 301 -27.46 -3.00 -42.31
C SER A 301 -27.19 -1.94 -43.39
N PRO A 302 -26.97 -0.66 -43.03
CA PRO A 302 -26.48 0.33 -43.98
C PRO A 302 -25.05 -0.01 -44.43
N PRO A 303 -24.68 0.33 -45.68
CA PRO A 303 -23.40 -0.05 -46.26
C PRO A 303 -22.21 0.63 -45.57
N VAL A 304 -21.17 -0.18 -45.39
CA VAL A 304 -19.83 0.20 -44.95
C VAL A 304 -19.29 1.32 -45.85
N SER A 305 -19.17 2.52 -45.30
CA SER A 305 -18.39 3.60 -45.90
C SER A 305 -16.90 3.26 -45.78
N THR A 306 -16.26 3.12 -46.93
CA THR A 306 -14.81 2.95 -47.09
C THR A 306 -14.04 4.11 -46.45
N PRO A 307 -12.91 3.84 -45.77
CA PRO A 307 -12.02 4.89 -45.29
C PRO A 307 -11.43 5.66 -46.47
N LYS A 308 -11.63 6.98 -46.46
CA LYS A 308 -10.97 7.91 -47.37
C LYS A 308 -9.47 7.88 -47.06
N ALA A 309 -8.66 7.52 -48.06
CA ALA A 309 -7.21 7.58 -47.99
C ALA A 309 -6.77 9.01 -47.63
N VAL A 310 -6.13 9.15 -46.47
CA VAL A 310 -5.46 10.40 -46.08
C VAL A 310 -4.12 10.43 -46.80
N GLU A 311 -4.01 11.40 -47.68
CA GLU A 311 -2.82 11.80 -48.41
C GLU A 311 -1.69 12.16 -47.42
N PRO A 312 -0.45 11.67 -47.62
CA PRO A 312 0.65 11.98 -46.73
C PRO A 312 1.03 13.47 -46.83
N ALA A 313 0.88 14.18 -45.72
CA ALA A 313 1.35 15.54 -45.58
C ALA A 313 2.88 15.58 -45.80
N LYS A 314 3.30 16.36 -46.80
CA LYS A 314 4.68 16.77 -47.02
C LYS A 314 5.19 17.49 -45.78
N THR A 315 6.08 16.85 -45.02
CA THR A 315 6.90 17.51 -44.01
C THR A 315 7.92 18.40 -44.73
N THR A 316 7.63 19.69 -44.80
CA THR A 316 8.58 20.73 -45.17
C THR A 316 9.60 20.84 -44.04
N ALA A 317 10.84 20.42 -44.32
CA ALA A 317 11.98 20.66 -43.46
C ALA A 317 12.24 22.18 -43.39
N ALA A 318 12.10 22.75 -42.20
CA ALA A 318 12.58 24.09 -41.88
C ALA A 318 14.02 24.00 -41.32
N PRO A 319 14.84 25.04 -41.51
CA PRO A 319 16.29 24.96 -41.34
C PRO A 319 16.71 24.88 -39.88
N VAL A 320 17.81 24.17 -39.66
CA VAL A 320 18.56 24.07 -38.41
C VAL A 320 19.23 25.41 -38.14
N ASP A 321 18.74 26.15 -37.14
CA ASP A 321 19.49 27.26 -36.55
C ASP A 321 20.58 26.69 -35.63
N ALA A 322 21.82 26.94 -36.03
CA ALA A 322 23.02 26.65 -35.27
C ALA A 322 23.15 27.62 -34.08
N PRO A 323 23.37 27.13 -32.84
CA PRO A 323 23.80 28.01 -31.76
C PRO A 323 25.28 28.37 -31.95
N ALA A 324 25.52 29.68 -31.91
CA ALA A 324 26.81 30.34 -32.04
C ALA A 324 27.83 29.84 -31.00
N ALA A 325 29.06 29.69 -31.47
CA ALA A 325 30.25 29.54 -30.65
C ALA A 325 30.42 30.75 -29.73
N ILE A 326 30.54 30.50 -28.42
CA ILE A 326 31.08 31.47 -27.47
C ILE A 326 32.55 31.11 -27.29
N SER A 327 33.40 31.92 -27.90
CA SER A 327 34.85 31.96 -27.67
C SER A 327 35.16 32.96 -26.56
N ASP A 328 36.20 32.62 -25.80
CA ASP A 328 37.03 33.47 -24.93
C ASP A 328 36.35 33.97 -23.64
N GLU A 329 36.98 33.93 -22.46
CA GLU A 329 38.32 34.43 -22.17
C GLU A 329 38.80 33.87 -20.82
N ILE A 330 39.98 33.24 -20.79
CA ILE A 330 40.66 32.77 -19.58
C ILE A 330 41.53 33.93 -19.07
N VAL A 331 41.15 34.51 -17.92
CA VAL A 331 41.99 35.47 -17.18
C VAL A 331 42.72 34.71 -16.06
N PRO A 332 44.07 34.71 -16.02
CA PRO A 332 44.81 34.19 -14.88
C PRO A 332 44.86 35.23 -13.76
N ALA A 333 44.41 34.86 -12.57
CA ALA A 333 44.60 35.64 -11.36
C ALA A 333 46.06 35.53 -10.90
N THR A 334 46.82 36.60 -11.10
CA THR A 334 48.09 36.86 -10.44
C THR A 334 47.89 37.01 -8.92
N GLY A 335 48.75 36.36 -8.15
CA GLY A 335 48.75 36.42 -6.69
C GLY A 335 49.12 37.79 -6.12
N SER A 336 48.78 37.99 -4.85
CA SER A 336 49.38 39.00 -4.00
C SER A 336 49.52 38.44 -2.58
N THR A 337 50.76 38.15 -2.23
CA THR A 337 51.27 38.04 -0.87
C THR A 337 51.31 39.43 -0.23
N ARG A 338 50.71 39.57 0.96
CA ARG A 338 51.25 40.43 2.01
C ARG A 338 50.72 40.03 3.37
#